data_AF-A0A932ZX74-F1
#
_entry.id   AF-A0A932ZX74-F1
#
_cell.length_a   1.000
_cell.length_b   1.000
_cell.length_c   1.000
_cell.angle_alpha   90.00
_cell.angle_beta   90.00
_cell.angle_gamma   90.00
#
_symmetry.space_group_name_H-M   'P 1'
#
loop_
_entity.id
_entity.type
_entity.pdbx_description
1 polymer ?
#
loop_
_entity_poly.entity_id
_entity_poly.type
_entity_poly.pdbx_seq_one_letter_code
_entity_poly.pdbx_strand_id
1 'polypeptide(L)'
;MKAHHIVLLVLAVVIVGGFFLWPQTNIQIPVDELTGTWRGEASPEAEYQWWMIYEFENGHYTLTTDSSYQEEGTYEITERFLDGSILVKKVYADGAKEYEMNVLTTTDDPDVISIEGTKLYRQ
;
A
#
# COMPACT_ATOMS: atom_id res chain seq x y z
N MET A 1 35.28 -50.01 -15.44
CA MET A 1 33.88 -49.57 -15.31
C MET A 1 33.55 -49.15 -13.87
N LYS A 2 34.24 -48.15 -13.29
CA LYS A 2 33.99 -47.71 -11.89
C LYS A 2 34.08 -46.19 -11.70
N ALA A 3 34.90 -45.49 -12.50
CA ALA A 3 35.06 -44.03 -12.39
C ALA A 3 33.85 -43.23 -12.91
N HIS A 4 33.13 -43.72 -13.93
CA HIS A 4 32.01 -42.97 -14.53
C HIS A 4 30.77 -42.87 -13.63
N HIS A 5 30.57 -43.81 -12.70
CA HIS A 5 29.39 -43.79 -11.82
C HIS A 5 29.57 -42.82 -10.65
N ILE A 6 30.81 -42.54 -10.23
CA ILE A 6 31.11 -41.59 -9.15
C ILE A 6 30.93 -40.15 -9.64
N VAL A 7 31.36 -39.85 -10.87
CA VAL A 7 31.21 -38.50 -11.46
C VAL A 7 29.74 -38.12 -11.66
N LEU A 8 28.91 -39.07 -12.10
CA LEU A 8 27.46 -38.85 -12.26
C LEU A 8 26.75 -38.60 -10.92
N LEU A 9 27.17 -39.27 -9.85
CA LEU A 9 26.56 -39.13 -8.53
C LEU A 9 26.92 -37.79 -7.86
N VAL A 10 28.16 -37.33 -8.03
CA VAL A 10 28.59 -36.00 -7.55
C VAL A 10 27.88 -34.88 -8.33
N LEU A 11 27.71 -35.02 -9.64
CA LEU A 11 26.99 -34.04 -10.46
C LEU A 11 25.51 -33.93 -10.06
N ALA A 12 24.85 -35.07 -9.78
CA ALA A 12 23.46 -35.11 -9.34
C ALA A 12 23.26 -34.46 -7.96
N VAL A 13 24.18 -34.67 -7.01
CA VAL A 13 24.11 -34.05 -5.67
C VAL A 13 24.34 -32.53 -5.74
N VAL A 14 25.21 -32.05 -6.63
CA VAL A 14 25.43 -30.60 -6.81
C VAL A 14 24.24 -29.92 -7.49
N ILE A 15 23.58 -30.60 -8.44
CA ILE A 15 22.38 -30.05 -9.11
C ILE A 15 21.19 -30.01 -8.14
N VAL A 16 20.95 -31.08 -7.37
CA VAL A 16 19.84 -31.12 -6.41
C VAL A 16 20.11 -30.24 -5.18
N GLY A 17 21.34 -30.21 -4.68
CA GLY A 17 21.74 -29.36 -3.55
C GLY A 17 21.84 -27.87 -3.91
N GLY A 18 22.25 -27.55 -5.14
CA GLY A 18 22.32 -26.17 -5.63
C GLY A 18 20.96 -25.54 -5.94
N PHE A 19 19.99 -26.33 -6.39
CA PHE A 19 18.64 -25.84 -6.68
C PHE A 19 17.82 -25.56 -5.41
N PHE A 20 18.13 -26.26 -4.31
CA PHE A 20 17.46 -26.07 -3.01
C PHE A 20 18.01 -24.91 -2.16
N LEU A 21 19.14 -24.32 -2.56
CA LEU A 21 19.75 -23.16 -1.91
C LEU A 21 19.41 -21.84 -2.62
N TRP A 22 18.45 -21.84 -3.54
CA TRP A 22 17.88 -20.59 -4.02
C TRP A 22 17.20 -19.92 -2.83
N PRO A 23 17.63 -18.72 -2.39
CA PRO A 23 16.87 -18.00 -1.40
C PRO A 23 15.49 -17.80 -2.01
N GLN A 24 14.47 -18.40 -1.40
CA GLN A 24 13.12 -17.94 -1.62
C GLN A 24 13.16 -16.49 -1.16
N THR A 25 13.31 -15.57 -2.11
CA THR A 25 13.05 -14.16 -1.89
C THR A 25 11.66 -14.17 -1.30
N ASN A 26 11.58 -13.94 0.00
CA ASN A 26 10.33 -13.75 0.70
C ASN A 26 9.85 -12.40 0.16
N ILE A 27 9.16 -12.45 -0.98
CA ILE A 27 8.51 -11.29 -1.56
C ILE A 27 7.39 -11.00 -0.57
N GLN A 28 7.73 -10.28 0.50
CA GLN A 28 6.76 -9.55 1.26
C GLN A 28 6.15 -8.60 0.24
N ILE A 29 4.99 -8.99 -0.30
CA ILE A 29 4.13 -8.05 -1.01
C ILE A 29 3.89 -6.95 0.03
N PRO A 30 4.37 -5.72 -0.20
CA PRO A 30 4.15 -4.65 0.76
C PRO A 30 2.65 -4.57 0.98
N VAL A 31 2.24 -4.81 2.23
CA VAL A 31 0.83 -4.72 2.61
C VAL A 31 0.41 -3.30 2.32
N ASP A 32 -0.67 -3.14 1.56
CA ASP A 32 -1.24 -1.83 1.30
C ASP A 32 -1.92 -1.34 2.59
N GLU A 33 -1.21 -0.46 3.29
CA GLU A 33 -1.64 0.13 4.56
C GLU A 33 -2.87 1.04 4.42
N LEU A 34 -3.19 1.48 3.20
CA LEU A 34 -4.37 2.33 2.94
C LEU A 34 -5.63 1.52 2.71
N THR A 35 -5.52 0.24 2.34
CA THR A 35 -6.71 -0.58 2.03
C THR A 35 -7.72 -0.52 3.17
N GLY A 36 -8.96 -0.16 2.84
CA GLY A 36 -10.07 0.03 3.78
C GLY A 36 -10.77 1.39 3.64
N THR A 37 -11.69 1.65 4.58
CA THR A 37 -12.48 2.88 4.62
C THR A 37 -11.97 3.81 5.72
N TRP A 38 -11.77 5.07 5.39
CA TRP A 38 -11.23 6.10 6.27
C TRP A 38 -12.15 7.31 6.30
N ARG A 39 -12.55 7.75 7.49
CA ARG A 39 -13.45 8.88 7.69
C ARG A 39 -12.74 10.01 8.42
N GLY A 40 -12.73 11.18 7.81
CA GLY A 40 -12.40 12.45 8.47
C GLY A 40 -13.67 13.25 8.69
N GLU A 41 -13.82 13.90 9.83
CA GLU A 41 -14.94 14.79 10.10
C GLU A 41 -14.56 15.94 11.04
N ALA A 42 -15.35 17.00 11.00
CA ALA A 42 -15.22 18.12 11.91
C ALA A 42 -15.36 17.66 13.36
N SER A 43 -14.69 18.36 14.29
CA SER A 43 -14.97 18.10 15.70
C SER A 43 -16.42 18.51 16.04
N PRO A 44 -17.04 17.87 17.04
CA PRO A 44 -18.41 18.18 17.45
C PRO A 44 -18.62 19.66 17.85
N GLU A 45 -17.55 20.35 18.27
CA GLU A 45 -17.58 21.74 18.69
C GLU A 45 -17.35 22.75 17.55
N ALA A 46 -17.05 22.28 16.33
CA ALA A 46 -16.77 23.15 15.20
C ALA A 46 -18.03 23.90 14.72
N GLU A 47 -17.89 25.19 14.42
CA GLU A 47 -18.97 26.04 13.87
C GLU A 47 -19.45 25.54 12.50
N TYR A 48 -18.56 24.93 11.73
CA TYR A 48 -18.87 24.29 10.45
C TYR A 48 -18.61 22.79 10.53
N GLN A 49 -19.66 22.02 10.27
CA GLN A 49 -19.62 20.57 10.23
C GLN A 49 -19.27 20.11 8.81
N TRP A 50 -18.33 19.19 8.70
CA TRP A 50 -17.90 18.58 7.45
C TRP A 50 -17.53 17.12 7.68
N TRP A 51 -17.57 16.34 6.61
CA TRP A 51 -17.04 14.98 6.61
C TRP A 51 -16.49 14.62 5.23
N MET A 52 -15.55 13.69 5.22
CA MET A 52 -15.05 13.04 4.01
C MET A 52 -14.80 11.57 4.31
N ILE A 53 -15.03 10.72 3.31
CA ILE A 53 -14.77 9.29 3.37
C ILE A 53 -13.90 8.93 2.18
N TYR A 54 -12.74 8.34 2.45
CA TYR A 54 -11.96 7.62 1.47
C TYR A 54 -12.23 6.13 1.58
N GLU A 55 -12.35 5.46 0.45
CA GLU A 55 -12.33 4.00 0.37
C GLU A 55 -11.22 3.60 -0.59
N PHE A 56 -10.27 2.80 -0.11
CA PHE A 56 -9.16 2.28 -0.88
C PHE A 56 -9.29 0.76 -0.98
N GLU A 57 -9.33 0.24 -2.19
CA GLU A 57 -9.45 -1.20 -2.42
C GLU A 57 -8.76 -1.59 -3.73
N ASN A 58 -7.84 -2.56 -3.67
CA ASN A 58 -7.21 -3.17 -4.86
C ASN A 58 -6.63 -2.14 -5.86
N GLY A 59 -5.97 -1.09 -5.37
CA GLY A 59 -5.40 -0.03 -6.21
C GLY A 59 -6.43 0.97 -6.77
N HIS A 60 -7.70 0.89 -6.36
CA HIS A 60 -8.75 1.85 -6.66
C HIS A 60 -9.13 2.67 -5.43
N TYR A 61 -9.48 3.93 -5.63
CA TYR A 61 -10.00 4.76 -4.55
C TYR A 61 -11.30 5.45 -4.95
N THR A 62 -12.12 5.71 -3.93
CA THR A 62 -13.20 6.70 -4.00
C THR A 62 -13.05 7.70 -2.86
N LEU A 63 -13.51 8.92 -3.09
CA LEU A 63 -13.61 10.00 -2.12
C LEU A 63 -15.02 10.56 -2.21
N THR A 64 -15.75 10.53 -1.10
CA THR A 64 -17.04 11.19 -0.95
C THR A 64 -16.92 12.24 0.14
N THR A 65 -17.48 13.43 -0.10
CA THR A 65 -17.52 14.52 0.89
C THR A 65 -18.95 14.84 1.31
N ASP A 66 -19.09 15.67 2.34
CA ASP A 66 -20.35 16.28 2.77
C ASP A 66 -21.05 17.11 1.68
N SER A 67 -20.28 17.58 0.70
CA SER A 67 -20.76 18.33 -0.46
C SER A 67 -21.17 17.41 -1.61
N SER A 68 -21.57 17.99 -2.74
CA SER A 68 -21.81 17.22 -3.97
C SER A 68 -20.51 16.74 -4.64
N TYR A 69 -19.35 17.07 -4.08
CA TYR A 69 -18.06 16.66 -4.63
C TYR A 69 -17.78 15.19 -4.31
N GLN A 70 -17.47 14.44 -5.37
CA GLN A 70 -17.04 13.06 -5.34
C GLN A 70 -15.88 12.89 -6.32
N GLU A 71 -14.97 11.99 -6.01
CA GLU A 71 -13.81 11.68 -6.81
C GLU A 71 -13.56 10.17 -6.78
N GLU A 72 -13.16 9.59 -7.90
CA GLU A 72 -12.76 8.19 -7.99
C GLU A 72 -11.59 8.04 -8.95
N GLY A 73 -10.83 6.95 -8.81
CA GLY A 73 -9.66 6.71 -9.64
C GLY A 73 -8.84 5.50 -9.19
N THR A 74 -7.57 5.50 -9.58
CA THR A 74 -6.57 4.54 -9.10
C THR A 74 -5.55 5.21 -8.21
N TYR A 75 -4.96 4.44 -7.32
CA TYR A 75 -3.87 4.88 -6.46
C TYR A 75 -2.72 3.87 -6.47
N GLU A 76 -1.52 4.38 -6.27
CA GLU A 76 -0.32 3.57 -6.08
C GLU A 76 0.55 4.22 -5.01
N ILE A 77 0.99 3.45 -4.01
CA ILE A 77 1.99 3.90 -3.05
C ILE A 77 3.35 3.84 -3.73
N THR A 78 3.88 5.00 -4.11
CA THR A 78 5.13 5.13 -4.89
C THR A 78 6.37 5.15 -4.00
N GLU A 79 6.25 5.67 -2.78
CA GLU A 79 7.37 5.77 -1.84
C GLU A 79 6.89 5.61 -0.39
N ARG A 80 7.75 5.05 0.45
CA ARG A 80 7.55 4.93 1.89
C ARG A 80 8.77 5.48 2.60
N PHE A 81 8.55 6.38 3.55
CA PHE A 81 9.60 7.05 4.30
C PHE A 81 9.75 6.44 5.70
N LEU A 82 10.91 6.67 6.31
CA LEU A 82 11.25 6.12 7.63
C LEU A 82 10.44 6.73 8.78
N ASP A 83 9.83 7.89 8.55
CA ASP A 83 8.97 8.57 9.53
C ASP A 83 7.51 8.07 9.50
N GLY A 84 7.21 7.07 8.68
CA GLY A 84 5.85 6.55 8.48
C GLY A 84 5.02 7.35 7.47
N SER A 85 5.58 8.40 6.85
CA SER A 85 4.90 9.01 5.72
C SER A 85 5.05 8.15 4.46
N ILE A 86 4.04 8.21 3.60
CA ILE A 86 4.02 7.54 2.31
C ILE A 86 3.59 8.54 1.23
N LEU A 87 4.18 8.39 0.05
CA LEU A 87 3.78 9.12 -1.14
C LEU A 87 2.84 8.25 -1.97
N VAL A 88 1.67 8.80 -2.29
CA VAL A 88 0.63 8.11 -3.04
C VAL A 88 0.39 8.87 -4.32
N LYS A 89 0.61 8.20 -5.46
CA LYS A 89 0.18 8.71 -6.75
C LYS A 89 -1.28 8.34 -6.95
N LYS A 90 -2.13 9.34 -7.15
CA LYS A 90 -3.53 9.18 -7.56
C LYS A 90 -3.66 9.50 -9.05
N VAL A 91 -4.45 8.71 -9.76
CA VAL A 91 -4.87 8.99 -11.14
C VAL A 91 -6.39 9.02 -11.15
N TYR A 92 -6.96 10.14 -11.56
CA TYR A 92 -8.40 10.33 -11.62
C TYR A 92 -9.01 9.37 -12.65
N ALA A 93 -10.28 8.97 -12.50
CA ALA A 93 -10.92 8.01 -13.40
C ALA A 93 -10.98 8.46 -14.88
N ASP A 94 -10.89 9.76 -15.15
CA ASP A 94 -10.77 10.29 -16.52
C ASP A 94 -9.37 10.09 -17.14
N GLY A 95 -8.39 9.64 -16.34
CA GLY A 95 -6.99 9.43 -16.71
C GLY A 95 -6.23 10.72 -17.05
N ALA A 96 -6.87 11.88 -16.93
CA ALA A 96 -6.34 13.16 -17.42
C ALA A 96 -5.51 13.89 -16.37
N LYS A 97 -5.71 13.55 -15.10
CA LYS A 97 -5.03 14.18 -13.96
C LYS A 97 -4.33 13.15 -13.10
N GLU A 98 -3.10 13.47 -12.76
CA GLU A 98 -2.32 12.77 -11.74
C GLU A 98 -2.08 13.72 -10.58
N TYR A 99 -2.12 13.19 -9.37
CA TYR A 99 -1.89 13.95 -8.15
C TYR A 99 -1.02 13.15 -7.19
N GLU A 100 -0.01 13.80 -6.61
CA GLU A 100 0.80 13.23 -5.55
C GLU A 100 0.24 13.65 -4.19
N MET A 101 -0.20 12.67 -3.43
CA MET A 101 -0.79 12.82 -2.12
C MET A 101 0.19 12.32 -1.06
N ASN A 102 0.54 13.19 -0.11
CA ASN A 102 1.31 12.79 1.06
C ASN A 102 0.35 12.26 2.12
N VAL A 103 0.58 11.03 2.57
CA VAL A 103 -0.16 10.43 3.68
C VAL A 103 0.79 10.15 4.82
N LEU A 104 0.47 10.64 6.01
CA LEU A 104 1.19 10.23 7.22
C LEU A 104 0.45 9.05 7.83
N THR A 105 1.08 7.87 7.84
CA THR A 105 0.61 6.73 8.62
C THR A 105 1.28 6.79 9.99
N THR A 106 0.49 6.86 11.06
CA THR A 106 1.07 6.93 12.40
C THR A 106 1.52 5.55 12.83
N THR A 107 2.79 5.38 13.16
CA THR A 107 3.30 4.09 13.66
C THR A 107 2.68 3.70 15.01
N ASP A 108 2.17 4.68 15.76
CA ASP A 108 1.52 4.48 17.06
C ASP A 108 0.08 3.96 16.94
N ASP A 109 -0.61 4.25 15.84
CA ASP A 109 -2.01 3.87 15.62
C ASP A 109 -2.26 3.54 14.14
N PRO A 110 -2.42 2.25 13.77
CA PRO A 110 -2.67 1.83 12.39
C PRO A 110 -4.08 2.16 11.89
N ASP A 111 -4.98 2.60 12.79
CA ASP A 111 -6.35 2.98 12.47
C ASP A 111 -6.50 4.50 12.31
N VAL A 112 -5.39 5.23 12.25
CA VAL A 112 -5.34 6.68 11.99
C VAL A 112 -4.33 7.01 10.88
N ILE A 113 -4.78 7.80 9.91
CA ILE A 113 -3.91 8.45 8.92
C ILE A 113 -4.12 9.95 8.91
N SER A 114 -3.17 10.68 8.34
CA SER A 114 -3.39 12.07 7.97
C SER A 114 -3.14 12.30 6.48
N ILE A 115 -4.14 12.87 5.82
CA ILE A 115 -4.10 13.30 4.41
C ILE A 115 -4.21 14.83 4.42
N GLU A 116 -3.20 15.52 3.88
CA GLU A 116 -3.20 16.98 3.73
C GLU A 116 -3.49 17.74 5.05
N GLY A 117 -3.04 17.19 6.18
CA GLY A 117 -3.25 17.77 7.50
C GLY A 117 -4.61 17.45 8.14
N THR A 118 -5.50 16.76 7.43
CA THR A 118 -6.75 16.23 7.99
C THR A 118 -6.48 14.84 8.57
N LYS A 119 -6.97 14.54 9.78
CA LYS A 119 -6.92 13.19 10.34
C LYS A 119 -8.15 12.38 9.90
N LEU A 120 -7.92 11.14 9.51
CA LEU A 120 -8.96 10.20 9.15
C LEU A 120 -8.79 8.93 9.97
N TYR A 121 -9.93 8.38 10.37
CA TYR A 121 -10.02 7.20 11.23
C TYR A 121 -10.61 6.05 10.43
N ARG A 122 -10.04 4.87 10.60
CA ARG A 122 -10.58 3.65 10.00
C ARG A 122 -12.01 3.41 10.50
N GLN A 123 -12.88 2.92 9.62
CA GLN A 123 -14.27 2.56 9.92
C GLN A 123 -14.44 1.04 10.12
#